data_AF-A0A7I8DMI3-F1
#
_entry.id   AF-A0A7I8DMI3-F1
#
_cell.length_a   1.000
_cell.length_b   1.000
_cell.length_c   1.000
_cell.angle_alpha   90.00
_cell.angle_beta   90.00
_cell.angle_gamma   90.00
#
_symmetry.space_group_name_H-M   'P 1'
#
loop_
_entity.id
_entity.type
_entity.pdbx_description
1 polymer ?
#
loop_
_entity_poly.entity_id
_entity_poly.type
_entity_poly.pdbx_seq_one_letter_code
_entity_poly.pdbx_strand_id
1 'polypeptide(L)' 'MEKNYTDGPEIPLGLGMALAQNINAMNYFAALDDTGKRQVIDGTHSVRSKSEMKQYVSNLAEDNSFR' A
#
# COMPACT_ATOMS: atom_id res chain seq x y z
N MET A 1 -15.09 -5.12 -26.37
CA MET A 1 -14.82 -4.31 -25.17
C MET A 1 -13.44 -4.70 -24.69
N GLU A 2 -12.40 -3.97 -25.11
CA GLU A 2 -11.05 -4.16 -24.59
C GLU A 2 -11.07 -3.84 -23.09
N LYS A 3 -10.89 -4.88 -22.25
CA LYS A 3 -10.58 -4.64 -20.84
C LYS A 3 -9.15 -4.14 -20.80
N ASN A 4 -8.96 -2.83 -20.62
CA ASN A 4 -7.66 -2.28 -20.28
C ASN A 4 -7.25 -2.85 -18.92
N TYR A 5 -6.29 -3.75 -18.91
CA TYR A 5 -5.71 -4.34 -17.68
C TYR A 5 -4.85 -3.33 -16.90
N THR A 6 -4.85 -2.06 -17.32
CA THR A 6 -4.16 -0.93 -16.68
C THR A 6 -5.04 -0.18 -15.68
N ASP A 7 -6.32 -0.52 -15.53
CA ASP A 7 -7.23 0.04 -14.51
C ASP A 7 -7.02 -0.57 -13.11
N GLY A 8 -5.93 -1.31 -12.90
CA GLY A 8 -5.46 -1.62 -11.55
C GLY A 8 -4.99 -0.32 -10.88
N PRO A 9 -5.23 -0.13 -9.57
CA PRO A 9 -4.72 1.05 -8.90
C PRO A 9 -3.19 1.07 -9.01
N GLU A 10 -2.64 2.06 -9.72
CA GLU A 10 -1.20 2.21 -9.87
C GLU A 10 -0.59 2.37 -8.47
N ILE A 11 0.29 1.44 -8.10
CA ILE A 11 0.97 1.50 -6.80
C ILE A 11 1.96 2.66 -6.84
N PRO A 12 1.86 3.65 -5.93
CA PRO A 12 2.83 4.72 -5.85
C PRO A 12 4.24 4.16 -5.65
N LEU A 13 5.22 4.65 -6.41
CA LEU A 13 6.60 4.14 -6.34
C LEU A 13 7.14 4.14 -4.90
N GLY A 14 6.84 5.19 -4.13
CA GLY A 14 7.24 5.28 -2.72
C GLY A 14 6.64 4.16 -1.85
N LEU A 15 5.37 3.81 -2.10
CA LEU A 15 4.70 2.70 -1.43
C LEU A 15 5.34 1.37 -1.81
N GLY A 16 5.53 1.12 -3.11
CA GLY A 16 6.17 -0.11 -3.60
C GLY A 16 7.57 -0.32 -3.02
N MET A 17 8.39 0.73 -2.99
CA MET A 17 9.74 0.67 -2.39
C MET A 17 9.72 0.42 -0.88
N ALA A 18 8.75 0.98 -0.16
CA ALA A 18 8.62 0.78 1.29
C ALA A 18 8.09 -0.62 1.63
N LEU A 19 7.13 -1.14 0.85
CA LEU A 19 6.65 -2.52 0.97
C LEU A 19 7.79 -3.52 0.72
N ALA A 20 8.59 -3.31 -0.33
CA ALA A 20 9.73 -4.18 -0.62
C ALA A 20 10.79 -4.22 0.51
N GLN A 21 10.85 -3.17 1.35
CA GLN A 21 11.72 -3.11 2.54
C GLN A 21 11.10 -3.74 3.79
N ASN A 22 9.80 -4.05 3.79
CA ASN A 22 9.08 -4.64 4.91
C ASN A 22 8.22 -5.82 4.42
N ILE A 23 8.80 -7.03 4.48
CA ILE A 23 8.16 -8.27 4.00
C ILE A 23 6.80 -8.51 4.66
N ASN A 24 6.66 -8.20 5.95
CA ASN A 24 5.38 -8.36 6.66
C ASN A 24 4.30 -7.44 6.09
N ALA A 25 4.64 -6.17 5.84
CA ALA A 25 3.72 -5.22 5.23
C ALA A 25 3.39 -5.58 3.78
N MET A 26 4.37 -6.09 3.02
CA MET A 26 4.16 -6.58 1.67
C MET A 26 3.18 -7.76 1.64
N ASN A 27 3.36 -8.73 2.55
CA ASN A 27 2.46 -9.88 2.67
C ASN A 27 1.05 -9.45 3.08
N TYR A 28 0.93 -8.53 4.03
CA TYR A 28 -0.35 -7.94 4.42
C TYR A 28 -1.04 -7.27 3.23
N PHE A 29 -0.34 -6.36 2.54
CA PHE A 29 -0.87 -5.65 1.38
C PHE A 29 -1.25 -6.61 0.24
N ALA A 30 -0.45 -7.64 -0.02
CA ALA A 30 -0.74 -8.63 -1.05
C ALA A 30 -2.02 -9.42 -0.76
N ALA A 31 -2.30 -9.69 0.53
CA ALA A 31 -3.48 -10.40 1.01
C ALA A 31 -4.77 -9.56 1.01
N LEU A 32 -4.68 -8.24 0.88
CA LEU A 32 -5.85 -7.37 0.78
C LEU A 32 -6.62 -7.59 -0.54
N ASP A 33 -7.93 -7.39 -0.46
CA ASP A 33 -8.79 -7.27 -1.63
C ASP A 33 -8.58 -5.92 -2.34
N ASP A 34 -9.22 -5.72 -3.49
CA ASP A 34 -9.04 -4.49 -4.27
C ASP A 34 -9.47 -3.22 -3.51
N THR A 35 -10.45 -3.36 -2.61
CA THR A 35 -10.92 -2.27 -1.75
C THR A 35 -9.85 -1.89 -0.72
N GLY A 36 -9.31 -2.87 0.01
CA GLY A 36 -8.24 -2.64 0.99
C GLY A 36 -6.97 -2.10 0.33
N LYS A 37 -6.59 -2.62 -0.84
CA LYS A 37 -5.45 -2.09 -1.61
C LYS A 37 -5.65 -0.62 -1.98
N ARG A 38 -6.86 -0.23 -2.42
CA ARG A 38 -7.19 1.17 -2.70
C ARG A 38 -7.14 2.04 -1.46
N GLN A 39 -7.67 1.59 -0.32
CA GLN A 39 -7.58 2.36 0.93
C GLN A 39 -6.13 2.60 1.34
N VAL A 40 -5.27 1.59 1.21
CA VAL A 40 -3.83 1.74 1.50
C VAL A 40 -3.19 2.72 0.53
N ILE A 41 -3.52 2.67 -0.77
CA ILE A 41 -2.99 3.59 -1.78
C ILE A 41 -3.47 5.02 -1.52
N ASP A 42 -4.75 5.22 -1.24
CA ASP A 42 -5.33 6.54 -0.95
C ASP A 42 -4.71 7.18 0.30
N GLY A 43 -4.43 6.38 1.33
CA GLY A 43 -3.73 6.84 2.54
C GLY A 43 -2.29 7.29 2.29
N THR A 44 -1.67 6.93 1.16
CA THR A 44 -0.34 7.45 0.81
C THR A 44 -0.37 8.92 0.43
N HIS A 45 -1.52 9.49 0.04
CA HIS A 45 -1.62 10.90 -0.33
C HIS A 45 -1.34 11.86 0.83
N SER A 46 -1.51 11.41 2.08
CA SER A 46 -1.15 12.19 3.27
C SER A 46 0.34 12.13 3.63
N VAL A 47 1.10 11.22 3.03
CA VAL A 47 2.53 11.04 3.31
C VAL A 47 3.36 12.10 2.58
N ARG A 48 4.20 12.83 3.31
CA ARG A 48 5.01 13.93 2.77
C ARG A 48 6.50 13.62 2.69
N SER A 49 6.94 12.52 3.29
CA SER A 49 8.36 12.15 3.33
C SER A 49 8.63 10.65 3.23
N LYS A 50 9.87 10.29 2.87
CA LYS A 50 10.32 8.89 2.85
C LYS A 50 10.22 8.22 4.22
N SER A 51 10.47 8.97 5.30
CA SER A 51 10.38 8.44 6.67
C SER A 51 8.93 8.13 7.04
N GLU A 52 8.02 9.06 6.75
CA GLU A 52 6.59 8.87 6.95
C GLU A 52 6.05 7.70 6.11
N MET A 53 6.53 7.50 4.87
CA MET A 53 6.14 6.34 4.05
C MET A 53 6.56 5.02 4.71
N LYS A 54 7.78 4.97 5.26
CA LYS A 54 8.26 3.78 5.98
C LYS A 54 7.41 3.51 7.22
N GLN A 55 7.11 4.56 8.00
CA GLN A 55 6.24 4.44 9.18
C GLN A 55 4.82 4.02 8.81
N TYR A 56 4.25 4.62 7.76
CA TYR A 56 2.95 4.25 7.23
C TYR A 56 2.89 2.76 6.89
N VAL A 57 3.88 2.25 6.15
CA VAL A 57 3.98 0.83 5.78
C VAL A 57 4.25 -0.07 6.98
N SER A 58 5.10 0.33 7.93
CA SER A 58 5.32 -0.43 9.16
C SER A 58 4.03 -0.58 9.97
N ASN A 59 3.22 0.49 10.06
CA ASN A 59 1.93 0.45 10.74
C ASN A 59 0.93 -0.50 10.06
N LEU A 60 1.01 -0.71 8.73
CA LEU A 60 0.20 -1.72 8.03
C LEU A 60 0.53 -3.15 8.50
N ALA A 61 1.78 -3.41 8.88
CA ALA A 61 2.24 -4.73 9.32
C ALA A 61 2.07 -4.94 10.83
N GLU A 62 2.19 -3.86 11.61
CA GLU A 62 2.19 -3.91 13.07
C GLU A 62 0.78 -3.82 13.67
N ASP A 63 -0.19 -3.24 12.95
CA ASP A 63 -1.45 -2.84 13.57
C ASP A 63 -2.70 -3.46 12.94
N ASN A 64 -3.59 -3.89 13.85
CA ASN A 64 -4.99 -4.30 13.67
C ASN A 64 -5.89 -3.15 13.16
N SER A 65 -5.34 -2.08 12.57
CA SER A 65 -6.01 -0.79 12.35
C SER A 65 -6.94 -0.73 11.13
N PHE A 66 -7.00 -1.80 10.33
CA PHE A 66 -7.98 -1.99 9.24
C PHE A 66 -8.92 -3.19 9.48
N ARG A 67 -8.99 -3.72 10.71
CA ARG A 67 -10.02 -4.69 11.11
C ARG A 67 -11.32 -4.01 11.51
#